data_AF-A0A6H1A5I5-F1
#
_entry.id   AF-A0A6H1A5I5-F1
#
_cell.length_a   1.000
_cell.length_b   1.000
_cell.length_c   1.000
_cell.angle_alpha   90.00
_cell.angle_beta   90.00
_cell.angle_gamma   90.00
#
_symmetry.space_group_name_H-M   'P 1'
#
loop_
_entity.id
_entity.type
_entity.pdbx_description
1 polymer ?
#
loop_
_entity_poly.entity_id
_entity_poly.type
_entity_poly.pdbx_seq_one_letter_code
_entity_poly.pdbx_strand_id
1 'polypeptide(L)'
;MADDELAALLVLARSAQNQALPADPTDVRRSGTQRRRRRTGVISGAIAAMVLGAVGTTAVLTNGADRDDSQQVVVTPPNDAPGATDVLGPEGYGDLVLGMTAEQAEATGVVDVDPMPPKATCSGIGYVEHPPEENTTSGFYSKNVGVAMLFGVDDMKTPEGIGLGSTLAEVRAAYPNVGSEAEAGWYAEVPGHPDKMYYFAIADNVVEGFAVQLDTADCTS
;
A
#
# COMPACT_ATOMS: atom_id res chain seq x y z
N MET A 1 42.90 -28.76 -4.71
CA MET A 1 42.16 -29.79 -5.47
C MET A 1 40.65 -29.72 -5.26
N ALA A 2 40.12 -28.86 -4.37
CA ALA A 2 38.67 -28.69 -4.18
C ALA A 2 38.08 -27.47 -4.94
N ASP A 3 38.92 -26.54 -5.40
CA ASP A 3 38.47 -25.28 -6.00
C ASP A 3 38.06 -25.41 -7.49
N ASP A 4 38.53 -26.45 -8.19
CA ASP A 4 38.20 -26.65 -9.62
C ASP A 4 36.81 -27.26 -9.85
N GLU A 5 36.23 -27.97 -8.88
CA GLU A 5 34.88 -28.54 -9.01
C GLU A 5 33.77 -27.49 -8.81
N LEU A 6 34.01 -26.47 -7.98
CA LEU A 6 33.03 -25.39 -7.76
C LEU A 6 32.88 -24.50 -9.00
N ALA A 7 33.98 -24.26 -9.71
CA ALA A 7 33.97 -23.52 -10.97
C ALA A 7 33.22 -24.27 -12.08
N ALA A 8 33.35 -25.61 -12.14
CA ALA A 8 32.62 -26.43 -13.10
C ALA A 8 31.10 -26.47 -12.83
N LEU A 9 30.69 -26.49 -11.55
CA LEU A 9 29.27 -26.43 -11.16
C LEU A 9 28.63 -25.08 -11.48
N LEU A 10 29.34 -23.97 -11.30
CA LEU A 10 28.84 -22.63 -11.65
C LEU A 10 28.66 -22.43 -13.15
N VAL A 11 29.52 -23.02 -13.99
CA VAL A 11 29.39 -22.97 -15.45
C VAL A 11 28.19 -23.81 -15.94
N LEU A 12 27.93 -24.95 -15.29
CA LEU A 12 26.76 -25.79 -15.59
C LEU A 12 25.43 -25.16 -15.14
N ALA A 13 25.39 -24.46 -14.00
CA ALA A 13 24.20 -23.75 -13.55
C ALA A 13 23.84 -22.58 -14.50
N ARG A 14 24.85 -21.89 -15.04
CA ARG A 14 24.66 -20.79 -16.01
C ARG A 14 24.18 -21.26 -17.38
N SER A 15 24.53 -22.48 -17.78
CA SER A 15 24.08 -23.04 -19.07
C SER A 15 22.60 -23.47 -19.03
N ALA A 16 22.09 -23.88 -17.85
CA ALA A 16 20.69 -24.25 -17.67
C ALA A 16 19.74 -23.04 -17.70
N GLN A 17 20.16 -21.87 -17.20
CA GLN A 17 19.33 -20.65 -17.21
C GLN A 17 19.14 -20.06 -18.61
N ASN A 18 20.12 -20.22 -19.50
CA ASN A 18 20.02 -19.72 -20.89
C ASN A 18 19.21 -20.61 -21.84
N GLN A 19 18.65 -21.73 -21.36
CA GLN A 19 17.81 -22.64 -22.16
C GLN A 19 16.30 -22.50 -21.87
N ALA A 20 15.89 -21.52 -21.06
CA ALA A 20 14.47 -21.19 -20.92
C ALA A 20 13.97 -20.58 -22.24
N LEU A 21 13.33 -21.43 -23.06
CA LEU A 21 12.63 -20.98 -24.27
C LEU A 21 11.59 -19.92 -23.88
N PRO A 22 11.44 -18.84 -24.66
CA PRO A 22 10.38 -17.86 -24.42
C PRO A 22 9.03 -18.57 -24.47
N ALA A 23 8.20 -18.36 -23.45
CA ALA A 23 6.86 -18.92 -23.39
C ALA A 23 6.06 -18.49 -24.63
N ASP A 24 5.36 -19.45 -25.24
CA ASP A 24 4.49 -19.21 -26.38
C ASP A 24 3.36 -18.25 -25.95
N PRO A 25 3.17 -17.09 -26.63
CA PRO A 25 2.14 -16.12 -26.27
C PRO A 25 0.71 -16.68 -26.34
N THR A 26 0.50 -17.82 -26.99
CA THR A 26 -0.80 -18.51 -27.02
C THR A 26 -1.11 -19.30 -25.74
N ASP A 27 -0.09 -19.73 -24.98
CA ASP A 27 -0.29 -20.42 -23.70
C ASP A 27 -0.74 -19.47 -22.58
N VAL A 28 -0.30 -18.21 -22.62
CA VAL A 28 -0.73 -17.16 -21.67
C VAL A 28 -2.23 -16.87 -21.79
N ARG A 29 -2.79 -16.91 -23.01
CA ARG A 29 -4.24 -16.71 -23.22
C ARG A 29 -5.10 -17.86 -22.69
N ARG A 30 -4.59 -19.08 -22.64
CA ARG A 30 -5.34 -20.24 -22.13
C ARG A 30 -5.51 -20.20 -20.61
N SER A 31 -4.48 -19.76 -19.88
CA SER A 31 -4.50 -19.65 -18.42
C SER A 31 -5.52 -18.63 -17.89
N GLY A 32 -5.61 -17.44 -18.51
CA GLY A 32 -6.51 -16.36 -18.07
C GLY A 32 -8.00 -16.71 -18.13
N THR A 33 -8.41 -17.51 -19.12
CA THR A 33 -9.83 -17.88 -19.30
C THR A 33 -10.33 -18.93 -18.31
N GLN A 34 -9.42 -19.74 -17.73
CA GLN A 34 -9.79 -20.81 -16.79
C GLN A 34 -10.05 -20.25 -15.38
N ARG A 35 -9.34 -19.18 -14.96
CA ARG A 35 -9.57 -18.49 -13.68
C ARG A 35 -10.94 -17.80 -13.62
N ARG A 36 -11.47 -17.31 -14.74
CA ARG A 36 -12.74 -16.56 -14.80
C ARG A 36 -13.98 -17.43 -14.58
N ARG A 37 -13.89 -18.75 -14.78
CA ARG A 37 -15.04 -19.67 -14.61
C ARG A 37 -15.24 -20.18 -13.17
N ARG A 38 -14.27 -20.00 -12.27
CA ARG A 38 -14.39 -20.47 -10.88
C ARG A 38 -15.07 -19.49 -9.91
N ARG A 39 -15.29 -18.23 -10.30
CA ARG A 39 -15.87 -17.20 -9.40
C ARG A 39 -17.36 -16.90 -9.60
N THR A 40 -18.06 -17.57 -10.53
CA THR A 40 -19.47 -17.26 -10.83
C THR A 40 -20.47 -18.30 -10.30
N GLY A 41 -20.18 -18.93 -9.16
CA GLY A 41 -21.09 -19.85 -8.49
C GLY A 41 -21.29 -19.48 -7.03
N VAL A 42 -22.55 -19.28 -6.65
CA VAL A 42 -23.10 -19.21 -5.28
C VAL A 42 -23.02 -17.87 -4.55
N ILE A 43 -24.01 -16.99 -4.76
CA ILE A 43 -24.74 -16.32 -3.65
C ILE A 43 -26.22 -16.24 -4.05
N SER A 44 -26.98 -17.24 -3.62
CA SER A 44 -28.44 -17.16 -3.47
C SER A 44 -28.69 -16.67 -2.04
N GLY A 45 -29.38 -15.55 -1.86
CA GLY A 45 -29.65 -15.01 -0.52
C GLY A 45 -30.74 -13.96 -0.54
N ALA A 46 -31.92 -14.35 -0.04
CA ALA A 46 -33.17 -13.61 0.02
C ALA A 46 -33.07 -12.22 0.68
N ILE A 47 -33.74 -11.21 0.10
CA ILE A 47 -34.17 -10.02 0.85
C ILE A 47 -35.69 -10.11 1.01
N ALA A 48 -36.11 -10.39 2.24
CA ALA A 48 -37.48 -10.35 2.68
C ALA A 48 -37.95 -8.90 2.80
N ALA A 49 -39.08 -8.59 2.18
CA ALA A 49 -39.80 -7.35 2.38
C ALA A 49 -40.50 -7.36 3.74
N MET A 50 -40.28 -6.33 4.57
CA MET A 50 -41.20 -5.97 5.64
C MET A 50 -41.50 -4.47 5.59
N VAL A 51 -42.75 -4.18 5.26
CA VAL A 51 -43.40 -2.87 5.30
C VAL A 51 -44.29 -2.84 6.54
N LEU A 52 -43.98 -1.98 7.51
CA LEU A 52 -44.89 -1.38 8.51
C LEU A 52 -44.16 -0.09 8.96
N GLY A 53 -44.66 1.14 8.86
CA GLY A 53 -46.03 1.61 9.07
C GLY A 53 -46.09 2.38 10.39
N ALA A 54 -45.70 3.66 10.40
CA ALA A 54 -46.02 4.57 11.51
C ALA A 54 -46.20 6.00 10.99
N VAL A 55 -47.47 6.38 10.88
CA VAL A 55 -47.96 7.75 10.73
C VAL A 55 -47.81 8.44 12.09
N GLY A 56 -47.24 9.64 12.11
CA GLY A 56 -47.10 10.44 13.33
C GLY A 56 -46.86 11.91 13.03
N THR A 57 -47.88 12.61 12.55
CA THR A 57 -47.92 14.07 12.49
C THR A 57 -48.42 14.63 13.82
N THR A 58 -47.55 15.28 14.59
CA THR A 58 -47.96 16.28 15.57
C THR A 58 -47.03 17.49 15.48
N ALA A 59 -47.58 18.57 14.94
CA ALA A 59 -47.05 19.91 15.10
C ALA A 59 -47.41 20.43 16.50
N VAL A 60 -46.46 21.03 17.20
CA VAL A 60 -46.72 21.94 18.33
C VAL A 60 -45.91 23.21 18.11
N LEU A 61 -46.61 24.33 18.08
CA LEU A 61 -46.10 25.69 17.90
C LEU A 61 -45.66 26.30 19.26
N THR A 62 -44.49 26.92 19.23
CA THR A 62 -44.07 28.23 19.81
C THR A 62 -44.43 28.59 21.26
N ASN A 63 -43.41 28.91 22.07
CA ASN A 63 -43.01 30.28 22.46
C ASN A 63 -42.18 30.30 23.75
N GLY A 64 -41.14 31.14 23.79
CA GLY A 64 -40.79 31.88 25.02
C GLY A 64 -39.38 31.70 25.57
N ALA A 65 -38.52 32.67 25.20
CA ALA A 65 -37.66 33.47 26.09
C ALA A 65 -36.48 32.83 26.85
N ASP A 66 -35.31 33.38 26.51
CA ASP A 66 -34.21 33.78 27.41
C ASP A 66 -33.65 32.73 28.38
N ARG A 67 -32.55 32.08 27.96
CA ARG A 67 -31.33 31.97 28.78
C ARG A 67 -30.09 31.99 27.89
N ASP A 68 -29.38 33.10 28.00
CA ASP A 68 -27.95 33.27 27.72
C ASP A 68 -27.17 32.23 28.55
N ASP A 69 -26.70 31.17 27.90
CA ASP A 69 -25.66 30.30 28.43
C ASP A 69 -24.76 29.92 27.25
N SER A 70 -23.60 30.56 27.22
CA SER A 70 -22.52 30.30 26.28
C SER A 70 -21.89 28.93 26.57
N GLN A 71 -22.62 27.87 26.25
CA GLN A 71 -22.02 26.54 26.09
C GLN A 71 -21.52 26.43 24.66
N GLN A 72 -20.23 26.72 24.50
CA GLN A 72 -19.48 26.31 23.32
C GLN A 72 -19.61 24.80 23.20
N VAL A 73 -20.44 24.35 22.26
CA VAL A 73 -20.43 22.97 21.78
C VAL A 73 -19.08 22.80 21.11
N VAL A 74 -18.11 22.27 21.87
CA VAL A 74 -16.90 21.70 21.30
C VAL A 74 -17.39 20.53 20.45
N VAL A 75 -17.58 20.78 19.16
CA VAL A 75 -17.72 19.73 18.17
C VAL A 75 -16.33 19.13 18.05
N THR A 76 -15.99 18.22 18.95
CA THR A 76 -14.91 17.28 18.70
C THR A 76 -15.33 16.53 17.45
N PRO A 77 -14.54 16.54 16.36
CA PRO A 77 -14.82 15.64 15.24
C PRO A 77 -14.88 14.21 15.80
N PRO A 78 -15.75 13.34 15.27
CA PRO A 78 -15.80 11.95 15.69
C PRO A 78 -14.44 11.33 15.38
N ASN A 79 -13.60 11.22 16.41
CA ASN A 79 -12.28 10.59 16.34
C ASN A 79 -12.41 9.10 16.70
N ASP A 80 -13.46 8.48 16.19
CA ASP A 80 -13.76 7.06 16.31
C ASP A 80 -14.12 6.52 14.92
N ALA A 81 -13.11 6.41 14.07
CA ALA A 81 -13.13 5.44 12.99
C ALA A 81 -12.37 4.20 13.49
N PRO A 82 -13.07 3.11 13.86
CA PRO A 82 -12.42 1.82 14.06
C PRO A 82 -11.98 1.32 12.68
N GLY A 83 -10.67 1.32 12.40
CA GLY A 83 -10.11 0.79 11.15
C GLY A 83 -8.79 1.39 10.66
N ALA A 84 -8.01 2.12 11.48
CA ALA A 84 -6.72 2.69 11.07
C ALA A 84 -5.58 1.64 10.94
N THR A 85 -5.91 0.37 10.71
CA THR A 85 -4.92 -0.70 10.51
C THR A 85 -4.47 -0.84 9.08
N ASP A 86 -5.08 -0.15 8.11
CA ASP A 86 -4.76 -0.29 6.67
C ASP A 86 -4.37 1.04 6.01
N VAL A 87 -3.89 2.03 6.77
CA VAL A 87 -3.53 3.34 6.22
C VAL A 87 -2.01 3.46 6.10
N LEU A 88 -1.52 3.58 4.86
CA LEU A 88 -0.15 3.98 4.56
C LEU A 88 -0.08 5.51 4.50
N GLY A 89 0.07 6.10 5.69
CA GLY A 89 0.03 7.53 5.90
C GLY A 89 1.31 8.26 5.48
N PRO A 90 1.31 9.60 5.62
CA PRO A 90 2.46 10.44 5.31
C PRO A 90 3.73 10.00 6.03
N GLU A 91 3.61 9.63 7.30
CA GLU A 91 4.76 9.26 8.14
C GLU A 91 5.17 7.79 7.99
N GLY A 92 4.27 6.91 7.53
CA GLY A 92 4.51 5.47 7.45
C GLY A 92 3.26 4.64 7.72
N TYR A 93 3.41 3.51 8.40
CA TYR A 93 2.37 2.51 8.62
C TYR A 93 2.28 2.11 10.09
N GLY A 94 1.16 2.42 10.74
CA GLY A 94 1.01 2.20 12.19
C GLY A 94 2.10 2.91 12.98
N ASP A 95 2.84 2.16 13.80
CA ASP A 95 3.98 2.68 14.57
C ASP A 95 5.30 2.73 13.77
N LEU A 96 5.33 2.16 12.56
CA LEU A 96 6.49 2.21 11.68
C LEU A 96 6.55 3.55 10.95
N VAL A 97 7.64 4.29 11.13
CA VAL A 97 7.83 5.63 10.58
C VAL A 97 9.05 5.69 9.66
N LEU A 98 8.93 6.42 8.55
CA LEU A 98 10.04 6.74 7.66
C LEU A 98 11.16 7.44 8.46
N GLY A 99 12.41 7.07 8.19
CA GLY A 99 13.57 7.59 8.91
C GLY A 99 13.98 6.80 10.15
N MET A 100 13.17 5.84 10.62
CA MET A 100 13.55 4.97 11.73
C MET A 100 14.85 4.19 11.42
N THR A 101 15.68 3.97 12.43
CA THR A 101 16.77 2.99 12.33
C THR A 101 16.21 1.57 12.24
N ALA A 102 17.02 0.60 11.80
CA ALA A 102 16.58 -0.80 11.75
C ALA A 102 16.10 -1.30 13.13
N GLU A 103 16.85 -0.99 14.19
CA GLU A 103 16.48 -1.36 15.57
C GLU A 103 15.16 -0.72 16.01
N GLN A 104 14.91 0.54 15.66
CA GLN A 104 13.65 1.22 15.96
C GLN A 104 12.48 0.61 15.19
N ALA A 105 12.68 0.32 13.90
CA ALA A 105 11.67 -0.29 13.04
C ALA A 105 11.27 -1.68 13.55
N GLU A 106 12.26 -2.53 13.86
CA GLU A 106 12.01 -3.87 14.44
C GLU A 106 11.34 -3.78 15.83
N ALA A 107 11.69 -2.77 16.64
CA ALA A 107 11.09 -2.59 17.96
C ALA A 107 9.59 -2.25 17.91
N THR A 108 9.06 -1.81 16.77
CA THR A 108 7.61 -1.62 16.57
C THR A 108 6.85 -2.95 16.51
N GLY A 109 7.53 -4.05 16.14
CA GLY A 109 6.90 -5.34 15.87
C GLY A 109 6.08 -5.39 14.57
N VAL A 110 6.09 -4.31 13.78
CA VAL A 110 5.34 -4.21 12.51
C VAL A 110 6.13 -4.82 11.35
N VAL A 111 7.47 -4.78 11.42
CA VAL A 111 8.37 -5.23 10.36
C VAL A 111 9.57 -6.01 10.87
N ASP A 112 10.07 -6.86 9.99
CA ASP A 112 11.43 -7.40 10.04
C ASP A 112 12.31 -6.66 9.02
N VAL A 113 13.53 -6.29 9.41
CA VAL A 113 14.51 -5.68 8.49
C VAL A 113 15.51 -6.74 8.04
N ASP A 114 15.65 -6.91 6.73
CA ASP A 114 16.56 -7.91 6.19
C ASP A 114 18.02 -7.58 6.56
N PRO A 115 18.85 -8.61 6.85
CA PRO A 115 20.26 -8.43 7.08
C PRO A 115 20.93 -7.72 5.90
N MET A 116 21.62 -6.61 6.18
CA MET A 116 22.34 -5.85 5.16
C MET A 116 23.54 -6.64 4.62
N PRO A 117 23.62 -6.93 3.30
CA PRO A 117 24.80 -7.55 2.71
C PRO A 117 26.07 -6.68 2.90
N PRO A 118 27.28 -7.26 3.02
CA PRO A 118 28.53 -6.54 3.36
C PRO A 118 28.95 -5.38 2.43
N LYS A 119 28.25 -5.15 1.31
CA LYS A 119 28.51 -4.07 0.35
C LYS A 119 27.24 -3.33 -0.09
N ALA A 120 26.08 -3.71 0.46
CA ALA A 120 24.84 -3.04 0.15
C ALA A 120 24.69 -1.79 1.02
N THR A 121 24.03 -0.78 0.48
CA THR A 121 23.58 0.40 1.22
C THR A 121 22.10 0.30 1.60
N CYS A 122 21.38 -0.64 0.98
CA CYS A 122 19.97 -0.89 1.19
C CYS A 122 19.69 -2.38 1.44
N SER A 123 18.70 -2.64 2.28
CA SER A 123 18.13 -3.97 2.51
C SER A 123 16.60 -3.90 2.45
N GLY A 124 15.97 -5.07 2.30
CA GLY A 124 14.52 -5.17 2.30
C GLY A 124 13.94 -5.00 3.70
N ILE A 125 12.66 -4.65 3.74
CA ILE A 125 11.80 -4.67 4.92
C ILE A 125 10.63 -5.60 4.61
N GLY A 126 10.24 -6.48 5.53
CA GLY A 126 9.05 -7.31 5.40
C GLY A 126 8.02 -6.95 6.47
N TYR A 127 6.75 -6.74 6.10
CA TYR A 127 5.69 -6.65 7.11
C TYR A 127 5.49 -7.99 7.81
N VAL A 128 5.37 -7.97 9.14
CA VAL A 128 5.16 -9.18 9.95
C VAL A 128 3.80 -9.81 9.69
N GLU A 129 2.75 -8.98 9.60
CA GLU A 129 1.37 -9.46 9.37
C GLU A 129 1.11 -9.80 7.89
N HIS A 130 1.89 -9.21 6.98
CA HIS A 130 1.79 -9.40 5.53
C HIS A 130 3.17 -9.70 4.93
N PRO A 131 3.76 -10.88 5.22
CA PRO A 131 5.11 -11.19 4.76
C PRO A 131 5.20 -11.14 3.24
N PRO A 132 6.26 -10.51 2.68
CA PRO A 132 6.44 -10.45 1.25
C PRO A 132 6.61 -11.85 0.63
N GLU A 133 6.19 -12.01 -0.62
CA GLU A 133 6.51 -13.20 -1.40
C GLU A 133 8.03 -13.36 -1.57
N GLU A 134 8.49 -14.56 -1.89
CA GLU A 134 9.91 -14.84 -2.09
C GLU A 134 10.52 -13.88 -3.13
N ASN A 135 11.65 -13.26 -2.79
CA ASN A 135 12.34 -12.26 -3.61
C ASN A 135 11.56 -10.95 -3.83
N THR A 136 10.57 -10.65 -2.99
CA THR A 136 9.91 -9.34 -2.93
C THR A 136 10.13 -8.68 -1.57
N THR A 137 9.74 -7.42 -1.42
CA THR A 137 9.91 -6.68 -0.16
C THR A 137 8.73 -5.73 0.07
N SER A 138 8.42 -5.46 1.34
CA SER A 138 7.39 -4.51 1.78
C SER A 138 7.93 -3.08 1.92
N GLY A 139 9.24 -2.89 1.77
CA GLY A 139 9.87 -1.58 1.81
C GLY A 139 11.38 -1.66 1.71
N PHE A 140 12.05 -0.52 1.81
CA PHE A 140 13.51 -0.47 1.82
C PHE A 140 14.04 0.23 3.06
N TYR A 141 15.02 -0.40 3.68
CA TYR A 141 15.86 0.21 4.70
C TYR A 141 17.15 0.70 4.05
N SER A 142 17.48 1.97 4.27
CA SER A 142 18.75 2.59 3.91
C SER A 142 19.64 2.71 5.14
N LYS A 143 20.92 2.39 4.96
CA LYS A 143 21.95 2.67 5.97
C LYS A 143 22.09 4.17 6.28
N ASN A 144 21.78 5.05 5.32
CA ASN A 144 22.04 6.48 5.44
C ASN A 144 20.84 7.26 5.97
N VAL A 145 19.62 6.85 5.58
CA VAL A 145 18.38 7.58 5.92
C VAL A 145 17.38 6.77 6.74
N GLY A 146 17.68 5.51 7.09
CA GLY A 146 16.74 4.66 7.84
C GLY A 146 15.69 4.01 6.96
N VAL A 147 14.49 3.77 7.49
CA VAL A 147 13.33 3.32 6.70
C VAL A 147 13.06 4.35 5.60
N ALA A 148 13.40 4.01 4.36
CA ALA A 148 13.46 4.96 3.25
C ALA A 148 12.17 4.95 2.42
N MET A 149 11.52 3.79 2.34
CA MET A 149 10.35 3.55 1.51
C MET A 149 9.53 2.41 2.10
N LEU A 150 8.20 2.53 2.03
CA LEU A 150 7.26 1.48 2.41
C LEU A 150 6.24 1.30 1.29
N PHE A 151 6.08 0.07 0.83
CA PHE A 151 5.09 -0.31 -0.17
C PHE A 151 3.76 -0.61 0.51
N GLY A 152 2.66 -0.20 -0.11
CA GLY A 152 1.34 -0.63 0.29
C GLY A 152 1.05 -2.05 -0.19
N VAL A 153 0.44 -2.85 0.68
CA VAL A 153 0.04 -4.23 0.39
C VAL A 153 -1.45 -4.42 0.65
N ASP A 154 -2.04 -5.47 0.08
CA ASP A 154 -3.44 -5.88 0.30
C ASP A 154 -4.44 -4.72 0.21
N ASP A 155 -5.21 -4.46 1.26
CA ASP A 155 -6.26 -3.43 1.32
C ASP A 155 -5.73 -2.07 1.80
N MET A 156 -4.40 -1.90 1.92
CA MET A 156 -3.80 -0.63 2.35
C MET A 156 -4.13 0.51 1.40
N LYS A 157 -4.31 1.71 1.96
CA LYS A 157 -4.56 2.94 1.22
C LYS A 157 -3.83 4.14 1.81
N THR A 158 -3.60 5.15 0.99
CA THR A 158 -3.26 6.48 1.46
C THR A 158 -4.43 7.12 2.24
N PRO A 159 -4.22 8.19 3.01
CA PRO A 159 -5.31 8.92 3.68
C PRO A 159 -6.39 9.42 2.72
N GLU A 160 -6.01 9.72 1.48
CA GLU A 160 -6.91 10.15 0.41
C GLU A 160 -7.67 8.98 -0.24
N GLY A 161 -7.42 7.74 0.19
CA GLY A 161 -8.14 6.54 -0.23
C GLY A 161 -7.59 5.89 -1.50
N ILE A 162 -6.36 6.23 -1.92
CA ILE A 162 -5.70 5.61 -3.08
C ILE A 162 -4.94 4.37 -2.62
N GLY A 163 -5.13 3.25 -3.32
CA GLY A 163 -4.41 2.01 -3.07
C GLY A 163 -4.40 1.12 -4.32
N LEU A 164 -4.07 -0.17 -4.14
CA LEU A 164 -4.11 -1.13 -5.24
C LEU A 164 -5.50 -1.18 -5.89
N GLY A 165 -5.52 -1.14 -7.23
CA GLY A 165 -6.77 -1.14 -8.01
C GLY A 165 -7.41 0.24 -8.22
N SER A 166 -6.93 1.31 -7.57
CA SER A 166 -7.36 2.68 -7.89
C SER A 166 -7.00 3.05 -9.33
N THR A 167 -7.81 3.89 -9.97
CA THR A 167 -7.55 4.37 -11.33
C THR A 167 -6.62 5.58 -11.33
N LEU A 168 -5.90 5.80 -12.43
CA LEU A 168 -5.11 7.03 -12.63
C LEU A 168 -5.97 8.31 -12.49
N ALA A 169 -7.26 8.23 -12.85
CA ALA A 169 -8.19 9.35 -12.68
C ALA A 169 -8.45 9.65 -11.19
N GLU A 170 -8.62 8.62 -10.37
CA GLU A 170 -8.74 8.77 -8.91
C GLU A 170 -7.45 9.31 -8.30
N VAL A 171 -6.28 8.82 -8.73
CA VAL A 171 -4.96 9.33 -8.30
C VAL A 171 -4.86 10.83 -8.57
N ARG A 172 -5.19 11.28 -9.78
CA ARG A 172 -5.16 12.72 -10.15
C ARG A 172 -6.18 13.56 -9.40
N ALA A 173 -7.33 12.99 -9.05
CA ALA A 173 -8.35 13.67 -8.27
C ALA A 173 -7.91 13.87 -6.81
N ALA A 174 -7.26 12.85 -6.22
CA ALA A 174 -6.71 12.88 -4.86
C ALA A 174 -5.45 13.76 -4.77
N TYR A 175 -4.58 13.68 -5.79
CA TYR A 175 -3.32 14.41 -5.86
C TYR A 175 -3.26 15.26 -7.14
N PRO A 176 -3.83 16.48 -7.13
CA PRO A 176 -3.83 17.36 -8.31
C PRO A 176 -2.42 17.75 -8.79
N ASN A 177 -1.42 17.66 -7.92
CA ASN A 177 -0.02 17.94 -8.21
C ASN A 177 0.77 16.69 -8.64
N VAL A 178 0.12 15.53 -8.85
CA VAL A 178 0.82 14.35 -9.34
C VAL A 178 1.51 14.68 -10.67
N GLY A 179 2.80 14.40 -10.75
CA GLY A 179 3.62 14.71 -11.92
C GLY A 179 3.19 13.93 -13.17
N SER A 180 3.89 14.10 -14.28
CA SER A 180 3.81 13.15 -15.38
C SER A 180 4.48 11.83 -15.00
N GLU A 181 4.13 10.75 -15.71
CA GLU A 181 4.86 9.50 -15.64
C GLU A 181 6.37 9.73 -15.85
N ALA A 182 7.15 9.34 -14.86
CA ALA A 182 8.61 9.23 -14.94
C ALA A 182 8.98 7.77 -15.24
N GLU A 183 10.26 7.49 -15.50
CA GLU A 183 10.76 6.13 -15.78
C GLU A 183 10.35 5.12 -14.70
N ALA A 184 10.34 5.55 -13.43
CA ALA A 184 9.94 4.71 -12.31
C ALA A 184 8.43 4.66 -12.10
N GLY A 185 7.65 5.68 -12.47
CA GLY A 185 6.19 5.75 -12.22
C GLY A 185 5.67 7.17 -11.97
N TRP A 186 4.55 7.29 -11.26
CA TRP A 186 3.91 8.58 -10.96
C TRP A 186 4.23 9.03 -9.54
N TYR A 187 4.64 10.28 -9.37
CA TYR A 187 4.99 10.85 -8.06
C TYR A 187 4.03 11.96 -7.66
N ALA A 188 3.59 11.94 -6.41
CA ALA A 188 2.78 12.97 -5.80
C ALA A 188 3.44 13.50 -4.53
N GLU A 189 3.35 14.82 -4.33
CA GLU A 189 3.71 15.46 -3.06
C GLU A 189 2.79 14.95 -1.94
N VAL A 190 3.35 14.72 -0.76
CA VAL A 190 2.56 14.36 0.42
C VAL A 190 2.08 15.66 1.10
N PRO A 191 0.76 15.88 1.26
CA PRO A 191 0.25 17.13 1.82
C PRO A 191 0.82 17.45 3.21
N GLY A 192 1.58 18.54 3.32
CA GLY A 192 2.19 18.98 4.59
C GLY A 192 3.53 18.34 4.94
N HIS A 193 4.05 17.43 4.10
CA HIS A 193 5.30 16.70 4.33
C HIS A 193 6.21 16.82 3.10
N PRO A 194 6.93 17.95 2.94
CA PRO A 194 7.74 18.22 1.75
C PRO A 194 8.97 17.30 1.62
N ASP A 195 9.35 16.64 2.71
CA ASP A 195 10.41 15.63 2.81
C ASP A 195 9.95 14.23 2.34
N LYS A 196 8.72 14.11 1.83
CA LYS A 196 8.09 12.83 1.51
C LYS A 196 7.31 12.88 0.21
N MET A 197 7.27 11.74 -0.48
CA MET A 197 6.52 11.58 -1.71
C MET A 197 5.72 10.27 -1.70
N TYR A 198 4.54 10.31 -2.30
CA TYR A 198 3.85 9.10 -2.73
C TYR A 198 4.33 8.70 -4.12
N TYR A 199 4.53 7.42 -4.31
CA TYR A 199 4.85 6.78 -5.57
C TYR A 199 3.69 5.87 -5.98
N PHE A 200 3.34 5.87 -7.27
CA PHE A 200 2.33 4.98 -7.86
C PHE A 200 2.88 4.32 -9.12
N ALA A 201 2.98 2.99 -9.10
CA ALA A 201 3.16 2.16 -10.28
C ALA A 201 1.79 1.95 -10.93
N ILE A 202 1.62 2.42 -12.17
CA ILE A 202 0.34 2.40 -12.87
C ILE A 202 0.49 1.67 -14.20
N ALA A 203 -0.26 0.59 -14.37
CA ALA A 203 -0.40 -0.12 -15.64
C ALA A 203 -1.87 -0.17 -16.06
N ASP A 204 -2.15 -0.06 -17.36
CA ASP A 204 -3.52 -0.06 -17.89
C ASP A 204 -4.48 0.94 -17.19
N ASN A 205 -3.94 2.08 -16.74
CA ASN A 205 -4.63 3.12 -15.95
C ASN A 205 -5.10 2.69 -14.55
N VAL A 206 -4.50 1.65 -13.99
CA VAL A 206 -4.79 1.13 -12.65
C VAL A 206 -3.51 1.06 -11.82
N VAL A 207 -3.60 1.40 -10.55
CA VAL A 207 -2.50 1.28 -9.58
C VAL A 207 -2.22 -0.20 -9.32
N GLU A 208 -1.03 -0.66 -9.69
CA GLU A 208 -0.53 -2.02 -9.44
C GLU A 208 0.47 -2.07 -8.29
N GLY A 209 0.99 -0.90 -7.88
CA GLY A 209 1.85 -0.75 -6.72
C GLY A 209 1.83 0.70 -6.25
N PHE A 210 2.01 0.92 -4.96
CA PHE A 210 2.16 2.26 -4.42
C PHE A 210 3.06 2.25 -3.18
N ALA A 211 3.67 3.39 -2.88
CA ALA A 211 4.56 3.54 -1.74
C ALA A 211 4.53 4.94 -1.17
N VAL A 212 4.92 5.08 0.09
CA VAL A 212 5.38 6.35 0.68
C VAL A 212 6.89 6.27 0.88
N GLN A 213 7.61 7.34 0.55
CA GLN A 213 9.07 7.39 0.64
C GLN A 213 9.57 8.75 1.09
N LEU A 214 10.79 8.78 1.61
CA LEU A 214 11.56 10.01 1.78
C LEU A 214 11.95 10.59 0.42
N ASP A 215 11.97 11.92 0.31
CA ASP A 215 12.52 12.64 -0.85
C ASP A 215 14.03 12.41 -1.01
N THR A 216 14.71 12.15 0.11
CA THR A 216 16.13 11.76 0.17
C THR A 216 16.37 10.26 0.11
N ALA A 217 15.37 9.44 -0.23
CA ALA A 217 15.57 8.00 -0.36
C ALA A 217 16.67 7.69 -1.39
N ASP A 218 17.67 6.91 -0.97
CA ASP A 218 18.86 6.56 -1.76
C ASP A 218 18.88 5.07 -2.16
N CYS A 219 17.78 4.36 -1.90
CA CYS A 219 17.55 3.02 -2.40
C CYS A 219 16.95 3.09 -3.81
N THR A 220 17.79 2.91 -4.82
CA THR A 220 17.34 2.75 -6.21
C THR A 220 16.84 1.33 -6.40
N SER A 221 15.56 1.17 -6.71
CA SER A 221 14.95 -0.08 -7.20
C SER A 221 15.53 -0.52 -8.53
#